data_AF-A0A1F6CGN9-F1
#
_entry.id   AF-A0A1F6CGN9-F1
#
_cell.length_a   1.000
_cell.length_b   1.000
_cell.length_c   1.000
_cell.angle_alpha   90.00
_cell.angle_beta   90.00
_cell.angle_gamma   90.00
#
_symmetry.space_group_name_H-M   'P 1'
#
loop_
_entity.id
_entity.type
_entity.pdbx_description
1 polymer ?
#
loop_
_entity_poly.entity_id
_entity_poly.type
_entity_poly.pdbx_seq_one_letter_code
_entity_poly.pdbx_strand_id
1 'polypeptide(L)'
;MNTKTTITIKTDKKLRDAAKRTAMKLGIPLSTVMNAQLAQFVSEGRFEVSLTPRPERVRAWERISEEMDQHPERYKVFTNADDLLVDLGLA
;
A
#
# COMPACT_ATOMS: atom_id res chain seq x y z
N MET A 1 23.10 17.33 -22.07
CA MET A 1 21.87 16.85 -22.74
C MET A 1 20.70 17.02 -21.78
N ASN A 2 19.58 17.59 -22.22
CA ASN A 2 18.37 17.62 -21.40
C ASN A 2 17.72 16.24 -21.43
N THR A 3 17.83 15.49 -20.34
CA THR A 3 17.31 14.10 -20.21
C THR A 3 15.83 14.07 -19.83
N LYS A 4 15.21 15.23 -19.64
CA LYS A 4 13.79 15.34 -19.28
C LYS A 4 12.92 15.16 -20.52
N THR A 5 11.93 14.28 -20.42
CA THR A 5 10.94 14.01 -21.44
C THR A 5 9.55 14.43 -20.97
N THR A 6 8.63 14.64 -21.91
CA THR A 6 7.24 15.05 -21.62
C THR A 6 6.31 13.85 -21.72
N ILE A 7 5.44 13.67 -20.72
CA ILE A 7 4.36 12.67 -20.74
C ILE A 7 3.03 13.42 -20.89
N THR A 8 2.27 13.10 -21.94
CA THR A 8 0.93 13.66 -22.18
C THR A 8 -0.13 12.62 -21.81
N ILE A 9 -0.97 12.95 -20.83
CA ILE A 9 -2.03 12.05 -20.33
C ILE A 9 -3.38 12.71 -20.60
N LYS A 10 -4.26 12.03 -21.35
CA LYS A 10 -5.66 12.44 -21.50
C LYS A 10 -6.43 12.04 -20.25
N THR A 11 -7.11 13.00 -19.62
CA THR A 11 -7.87 12.79 -18.40
C THR A 11 -9.03 13.79 -18.31
N ASP A 12 -10.01 13.51 -17.47
CA ASP A 12 -11.11 14.42 -17.22
C ASP A 12 -10.61 15.72 -16.53
N LYS A 13 -11.19 16.85 -16.95
CA LYS A 13 -10.81 18.18 -16.42
C LYS A 13 -11.05 18.29 -14.91
N LYS A 14 -12.20 17.80 -14.43
CA LYS A 14 -12.55 17.88 -13.00
C LYS A 14 -11.60 17.02 -12.18
N LEU A 15 -11.26 15.82 -12.68
CA LEU A 15 -10.29 14.94 -12.03
C LEU A 15 -8.91 15.58 -11.91
N ARG A 16 -8.38 16.12 -13.01
CA ARG A 16 -7.08 16.82 -13.01
C ARG A 16 -7.05 17.99 -12.03
N ASP A 17 -8.08 18.81 -12.04
CA ASP A 17 -8.15 19.99 -11.17
C ASP A 17 -8.28 19.60 -9.69
N ALA A 18 -9.01 18.51 -9.39
CA ALA A 18 -9.09 17.93 -8.06
C ALA A 18 -7.74 17.35 -7.59
N ALA A 19 -7.04 16.61 -8.44
CA ALA A 19 -5.70 16.09 -8.15
C ALA A 19 -4.71 17.22 -7.88
N LYS A 20 -4.73 18.29 -8.69
CA LYS A 20 -3.89 19.47 -8.49
C LYS A 20 -4.17 20.16 -7.16
N ARG A 21 -5.44 20.37 -6.79
CA ARG A 21 -5.81 20.92 -5.47
C ARG A 21 -5.33 20.04 -4.33
N THR A 22 -5.43 18.72 -4.47
CA THR A 22 -5.00 17.76 -3.45
C THR A 22 -3.50 17.82 -3.25
N ALA A 23 -2.70 17.80 -4.32
CA ALA A 23 -1.26 17.95 -4.24
C ALA A 23 -0.84 19.30 -3.59
N MET A 24 -1.52 20.40 -3.95
CA MET A 24 -1.26 21.72 -3.35
C MET A 24 -1.56 21.76 -1.85
N LYS A 25 -2.59 21.05 -1.36
CA LYS A 25 -2.85 20.92 0.09
C LYS A 25 -1.70 20.23 0.83
N LEU A 26 -0.96 19.36 0.13
CA LEU A 26 0.23 18.68 0.64
C LEU A 26 1.52 19.51 0.42
N GLY A 27 1.42 20.74 -0.11
CA GLY A 27 2.56 21.63 -0.34
C GLY A 27 3.44 21.25 -1.54
N ILE A 28 2.98 20.36 -2.42
CA ILE A 28 3.79 19.86 -3.55
C ILE A 28 3.06 20.00 -4.90
N PRO A 29 3.80 20.22 -6.01
CA PRO A 29 3.23 20.19 -7.35
C PRO A 29 2.68 18.80 -7.72
N LEU A 30 1.63 18.76 -8.55
CA LEU A 30 1.07 17.50 -9.07
C LEU A 30 2.12 16.70 -9.87
N SER A 31 3.01 17.36 -10.60
CA SER A 31 4.10 16.70 -11.33
C SER A 31 5.05 15.93 -10.41
N THR A 32 5.29 16.43 -9.19
CA THR A 32 6.11 15.74 -8.18
C THR A 32 5.45 14.43 -7.77
N VAL A 33 4.13 14.45 -7.53
CA VAL A 33 3.36 13.25 -7.20
C VAL A 33 3.42 12.23 -8.34
N MET A 34 3.21 12.66 -9.59
CA MET A 34 3.26 11.77 -10.75
C MET A 34 4.64 11.14 -10.92
N ASN A 35 5.72 11.92 -10.79
CA ASN A 35 7.08 11.40 -10.89
C ASN A 35 7.40 10.40 -9.77
N ALA A 36 6.93 10.65 -8.53
CA ALA A 36 7.12 9.74 -7.41
C ALA A 36 6.39 8.41 -7.64
N GLN A 37 5.14 8.44 -8.13
CA GLN A 37 4.39 7.22 -8.46
C GLN A 37 5.04 6.43 -9.60
N LEU A 38 5.59 7.10 -10.62
CA LEU A 38 6.34 6.43 -11.68
C LEU A 38 7.62 5.77 -11.14
N ALA A 39 8.36 6.45 -10.27
CA ALA A 39 9.54 5.89 -9.63
C ALA A 39 9.19 4.67 -8.76
N GLN A 40 8.09 4.75 -8.00
CA GLN A 40 7.59 3.64 -7.19
C GLN A 40 7.17 2.45 -8.08
N PHE A 41 6.45 2.70 -9.18
CA PHE A 41 6.07 1.66 -10.13
C PHE A 41 7.28 0.93 -10.71
N VAL A 42 8.34 1.66 -11.09
CA VAL A 42 9.59 1.05 -11.56
C VAL A 42 10.30 0.27 -10.46
N SER A 43 10.32 0.80 -9.23
CA SER A 43 10.98 0.16 -8.10
C SER A 43 10.30 -1.13 -7.65
N GLU A 44 8.97 -1.16 -7.65
CA GLU A 44 8.21 -2.32 -7.15
C GLU A 44 7.85 -3.31 -8.25
N GLY A 45 7.87 -2.91 -9.52
CA GLY A 45 7.48 -3.76 -10.64
C GLY A 45 6.01 -4.19 -10.63
N ARG A 46 5.18 -3.56 -9.79
CA ARG A 46 3.75 -3.84 -9.66
C ARG A 46 2.96 -2.54 -9.48
N PHE A 47 1.71 -2.57 -9.90
CA PHE A 47 0.73 -1.53 -9.64
C PHE A 47 -0.51 -2.19 -9.04
N GLU A 48 -0.89 -1.77 -7.84
CA GLU A 48 -2.05 -2.33 -7.15
C GLU A 48 -3.31 -1.55 -7.52
N VAL A 49 -4.27 -2.25 -8.12
CA VAL A 49 -5.63 -1.73 -8.32
C VAL A 49 -6.53 -2.41 -7.29
N SER A 50 -6.96 -1.64 -6.30
CA SER A 50 -7.88 -2.12 -5.29
C SER A 50 -9.24 -1.43 -5.43
N LEU A 51 -10.28 -2.22 -5.69
CA LEU A 51 -11.67 -1.81 -5.52
C LEU A 51 -12.01 -1.98 -4.03
N THR A 52 -11.60 -1.02 -3.20
CA THR A 52 -11.90 -0.94 -1.76
C THR A 52 -11.17 -2.04 -0.93
N PRO A 53 -10.68 -1.75 0.30
CA PRO A 53 -10.21 -2.82 1.18
C PRO A 53 -11.30 -3.88 1.30
N ARG A 54 -11.00 -5.14 0.95
CA ARG A 54 -12.00 -6.23 0.98
C ARG A 54 -12.54 -6.32 2.41
N PRO A 55 -13.78 -5.85 2.68
CA PRO A 55 -14.28 -5.78 4.06
C PRO A 55 -14.44 -7.18 4.67
N GLU A 56 -14.45 -8.22 3.84
CA GLU A 56 -14.42 -9.61 4.27
C GLU A 56 -13.05 -10.03 4.83
N ARG A 57 -11.93 -9.55 4.26
CA ARG A 57 -10.59 -9.85 4.80
C ARG A 57 -10.36 -9.12 6.11
N VAL A 58 -10.77 -7.86 6.19
CA VAL A 58 -10.68 -7.07 7.42
C VAL A 58 -11.49 -7.75 8.53
N ARG A 59 -12.76 -8.12 8.25
CA ARG A 59 -13.59 -8.86 9.22
C ARG A 59 -13.07 -10.24 9.57
N ALA A 60 -12.42 -10.94 8.63
CA ALA A 60 -11.78 -12.21 8.92
C ALA A 60 -10.57 -12.01 9.84
N TRP A 61 -9.76 -10.98 9.61
CA TRP A 61 -8.61 -10.64 10.44
C TRP A 61 -9.03 -10.20 11.84
N GLU A 62 -10.07 -9.36 11.96
CA GLU A 62 -10.64 -8.95 13.24
C GLU A 62 -11.15 -10.16 14.04
N ARG A 63 -11.87 -11.08 13.40
CA ARG A 63 -12.35 -12.31 14.06
C ARG A 63 -11.20 -13.20 14.54
N ILE A 64 -10.17 -13.38 13.71
CA ILE A 64 -8.99 -14.17 14.09
C ILE A 64 -8.28 -13.50 15.27
N SER A 65 -8.12 -12.17 15.25
CA SER A 65 -7.52 -11.42 16.35
C SER A 65 -8.32 -11.56 17.65
N GLU A 66 -9.64 -11.39 17.60
CA GLU A 66 -10.52 -11.55 18.76
C GLU A 66 -10.49 -12.97 19.32
N GLU A 67 -10.47 -14.00 18.46
CA GLU A 67 -10.35 -15.40 18.89
C GLU A 67 -9.00 -15.68 19.57
N MET A 68 -7.91 -15.12 19.03
CA MET A 68 -6.57 -15.23 19.62
C MET A 68 -6.46 -14.53 20.97
N ASP A 69 -7.09 -13.36 21.13
CA ASP A 69 -7.10 -12.61 22.39
C ASP A 69 -7.93 -13.33 23.48
N GLN A 70 -9.02 -14.00 23.09
CA GLN A 70 -9.89 -14.74 24.02
C GLN A 70 -9.34 -16.12 24.39
N HIS A 71 -8.58 -16.74 23.49
CA HIS A 71 -8.05 -18.10 23.65
C HIS A 71 -6.54 -18.19 23.42
N PRO A 72 -5.71 -17.45 24.17
CA PRO A 72 -4.26 -17.47 23.99
C PRO A 72 -3.65 -18.87 24.18
N GLU A 73 -4.33 -19.76 24.92
CA GLU A 73 -3.93 -21.16 25.11
C GLU A 73 -4.02 -22.02 23.85
N ARG A 74 -4.82 -21.62 22.86
CA ARG A 74 -5.01 -22.38 21.61
C ARG A 74 -3.96 -22.06 20.55
N TYR A 75 -3.18 -21.00 20.75
CA TYR A 75 -2.23 -20.51 19.77
C TYR A 75 -0.82 -20.57 20.33
N LYS A 76 0.13 -20.98 19.47
CA LYS A 76 1.53 -21.07 19.84
C LYS A 76 2.10 -19.64 19.90
N VAL A 77 2.52 -19.25 21.10
CA VAL A 77 3.15 -17.95 21.34
C VAL A 77 4.66 -18.11 21.22
N PHE A 78 5.30 -17.25 20.45
CA PHE A 78 6.74 -17.23 20.27
C PHE A 78 7.32 -16.03 21.01
N THR A 79 8.41 -16.24 21.75
CA THR A 79 9.11 -15.19 22.48
C THR A 79 10.33 -14.65 21.74
N ASN A 80 10.75 -15.31 20.65
CA ASN A 80 11.85 -14.88 19.79
C ASN A 80 11.52 -15.13 18.31
N ALA A 81 12.19 -14.36 17.44
CA ALA A 81 11.94 -14.39 16.00
C ALA A 81 12.47 -15.66 15.33
N ASP A 82 13.56 -16.24 15.83
CA ASP A 82 14.20 -17.41 15.22
C ASP A 82 13.29 -18.65 15.33
N ASP A 83 12.71 -18.90 16.50
CA ASP A 83 11.77 -20.00 16.74
C ASP A 83 10.49 -19.85 15.90
N LEU A 84 10.04 -18.61 15.68
CA LEU A 84 8.92 -18.31 14.79
C LEU A 84 9.25 -18.65 13.34
N LEU A 85 10.43 -18.25 12.85
CA LEU A 85 10.83 -18.47 11.46
C LEU A 85 11.02 -19.96 11.15
N VAL A 86 11.53 -20.74 12.10
CA VAL A 86 11.63 -22.20 11.99
C VAL A 86 10.24 -22.84 11.91
N ASP A 87 9.29 -22.42 12.77
CA ASP A 87 7.92 -22.95 12.76
C ASP A 87 7.17 -22.63 11.45
N LEU A 88 7.44 -21.46 10.87
CA LEU A 88 6.90 -21.05 9.57
C LEU A 88 7.59 -21.73 8.37
N GLY A 89 8.68 -22.48 8.59
CA GLY A 89 9.46 -23.13 7.52
C GLY A 89 10.19 -22.15 6.61
N LEU A 90 10.53 -20.97 7.13
CA LEU A 90 11.18 -19.87 6.40
C LEU A 90 12.68 -19.73 6.71
N ALA A 91 13.19 -20.49 7.68
CA ALA A 91 14.58 -20.54 8.10
C ALA A 91 15.18 -21.94 7.90
#